data_AF-A0A945AJ03-F1
#
_entry.id   AF-A0A945AJ03-F1
#
_cell.length_a   1.000
_cell.length_b   1.000
_cell.length_c   1.000
_cell.angle_alpha   90.00
_cell.angle_beta   90.00
_cell.angle_gamma   90.00
#
_symmetry.space_group_name_H-M   'P 1'
#
loop_
_entity.id
_entity.type
_entity.pdbx_description
1 polymer ?
#
loop_
_entity_poly.entity_id
_entity_poly.type
_entity_poly.pdbx_seq_one_letter_code
_entity_poly.pdbx_strand_id
1 'polypeptide(L)'
;MTGAILIDHPLIKHKLTLLRKKETPPAHFRIILKEISFLLAFEVTKGLELENIDIETPVSRTSAPQLSGRNMCIFSILRAGEGLAQGMLELIPSARVGHVGLYRDEDDLHAVEYY
;
A
#
# COMPACT_ATOMS: atom_id res chain seq x y z
N MET A 1 11.48 -16.66 -10.57
CA MET A 1 10.18 -15.98 -10.36
C MET A 1 10.15 -14.75 -11.23
N THR A 2 9.52 -14.82 -12.40
CA THR A 2 9.32 -13.69 -13.30
C THR A 2 8.19 -12.83 -12.74
N GLY A 3 8.45 -11.55 -12.45
CA GLY A 3 7.43 -10.60 -11.96
C GLY A 3 7.39 -10.36 -10.44
N ALA A 4 8.29 -10.96 -9.64
CA ALA A 4 8.38 -10.67 -8.22
C ALA A 4 9.50 -9.65 -7.93
N ILE A 5 9.19 -8.60 -7.15
CA ILE A 5 10.17 -7.62 -6.67
C ILE A 5 10.40 -7.87 -5.18
N LEU A 6 11.63 -8.21 -4.80
CA LEU A 6 12.04 -8.30 -3.40
C LEU A 6 12.54 -6.94 -2.93
N ILE A 7 11.83 -6.33 -1.99
CA ILE A 7 12.23 -5.05 -1.41
C ILE A 7 13.25 -5.29 -0.30
N ASP A 8 14.53 -5.17 -0.65
CA ASP A 8 15.63 -5.34 0.29
C ASP A 8 15.96 -4.03 1.01
N HIS A 9 15.16 -3.69 2.03
CA HIS A 9 15.40 -2.52 2.88
C HIS A 9 15.57 -2.92 4.36
N PRO A 10 16.60 -2.41 5.08
CA PRO A 10 16.86 -2.78 6.49
C PRO A 10 15.67 -2.55 7.42
N LEU A 11 14.92 -1.45 7.25
CA LEU A 11 13.72 -1.19 8.05
C LEU A 11 12.60 -2.19 7.80
N ILE A 12 12.41 -2.65 6.54
CA ILE A 12 11.41 -3.69 6.24
C ILE A 12 11.81 -4.99 6.91
N LYS A 13 13.08 -5.40 6.78
CA LYS A 13 13.62 -6.60 7.44
C LYS A 13 13.43 -6.55 8.95
N HIS A 14 13.80 -5.43 9.59
CA HIS A 14 13.61 -5.22 11.03
C HIS A 14 12.13 -5.31 11.44
N LYS A 15 11.25 -4.58 10.76
CA LYS A 15 9.80 -4.56 11.06
C LYS A 15 9.15 -5.92 10.82
N LEU A 16 9.56 -6.63 9.78
CA LEU A 16 9.08 -7.99 9.50
C LEU A 16 9.48 -8.97 10.62
N THR A 17 10.69 -8.83 11.18
CA THR A 17 11.08 -9.59 12.37
C THR A 17 10.15 -9.32 13.56
N LEU A 18 9.76 -8.07 13.78
CA LEU A 18 8.80 -7.71 14.84
C LEU A 18 7.41 -8.31 14.58
N LEU A 19 6.91 -8.28 13.33
CA LEU A 19 5.62 -8.93 13.00
C LEU A 19 5.64 -10.45 13.21
N ARG A 20 6.78 -11.10 12.96
CA ARG A 20 6.95 -12.54 13.13
C ARG A 20 7.11 -12.98 14.58
N LYS A 21 7.48 -12.06 15.48
CA LYS A 21 7.65 -12.36 16.89
C LYS A 21 6.30 -12.68 17.52
N LYS A 22 6.16 -13.90 18.08
CA LYS A 22 4.90 -14.42 18.65
C LYS A 22 4.37 -13.54 19.79
N GLU A 23 5.26 -12.90 20.54
CA GLU A 23 4.90 -12.06 21.68
C GLU A 23 4.45 -10.64 21.28
N THR A 24 4.47 -10.29 19.98
CA THR A 24 4.06 -8.96 19.51
C THR A 24 2.57 -8.74 19.76
N PRO A 25 2.18 -7.75 20.59
CA PRO A 25 0.78 -7.51 20.89
C PRO A 25 -0.02 -7.05 19.66
N PRO A 26 -1.33 -7.35 19.56
CA PRO A 26 -2.14 -6.98 18.40
C PRO A 26 -2.13 -5.48 18.06
N ALA A 27 -2.07 -4.60 19.06
CA ALA A 27 -1.98 -3.16 18.82
C ALA A 27 -0.67 -2.77 18.13
N HIS A 28 0.45 -3.34 18.58
CA HIS A 28 1.76 -3.08 17.99
C HIS A 28 1.88 -3.72 16.60
N PHE A 29 1.31 -4.91 16.41
CA PHE A 29 1.25 -5.57 15.09
C PHE A 29 0.61 -4.66 14.03
N ARG A 30 -0.54 -4.03 14.36
CA ARG A 30 -1.23 -3.11 13.44
C ARG A 30 -0.39 -1.87 13.10
N ILE A 31 0.30 -1.31 14.09
CA ILE A 31 1.21 -0.16 13.87
C ILE A 31 2.32 -0.56 12.91
N ILE A 32 3.01 -1.67 13.17
CA ILE A 32 4.12 -2.13 12.33
C ILE A 32 3.65 -2.47 10.91
N LEU A 33 2.47 -3.10 10.77
CA LEU A 33 1.90 -3.43 9.47
C LEU A 33 1.64 -2.16 8.64
N LYS A 34 1.08 -1.12 9.26
CA LYS A 34 0.88 0.19 8.63
C LYS A 34 2.21 0.84 8.22
N GLU A 35 3.24 0.77 9.08
CA GLU A 35 4.57 1.29 8.75
C GLU A 35 5.20 0.56 7.55
N ILE A 36 5.07 -0.77 7.49
CA ILE A 36 5.51 -1.54 6.32
C ILE A 36 4.72 -1.10 5.09
N SER A 37 3.42 -0.85 5.22
CA SER A 37 2.60 -0.38 4.10
C SER A 37 3.13 0.90 3.46
N PHE A 38 3.63 1.85 4.24
CA PHE A 38 4.24 3.06 3.66
C PHE A 38 5.50 2.74 2.84
N LEU A 39 6.33 1.83 3.34
CA LEU A 39 7.56 1.42 2.66
C LEU A 39 7.24 0.62 1.38
N LEU A 40 6.21 -0.22 1.41
CA LEU A 40 5.74 -0.93 0.22
C LEU A 40 5.17 0.06 -0.81
N ALA A 41 4.29 0.97 -0.37
CA ALA A 41 3.66 1.96 -1.23
C ALA A 41 4.70 2.78 -1.99
N PHE A 42 5.72 3.30 -1.28
CA PHE A 42 6.81 4.07 -1.89
C PHE A 42 7.51 3.31 -3.03
N GLU A 43 7.81 2.02 -2.85
CA GLU A 43 8.50 1.23 -3.87
C GLU A 43 7.57 0.87 -5.04
N VAL A 44 6.32 0.47 -4.79
CA VAL A 44 5.40 0.08 -5.86
C VAL A 44 4.94 1.26 -6.72
N THR A 45 4.95 2.48 -6.19
CA THR A 45 4.59 3.70 -6.94
C THR A 45 5.74 4.32 -7.74
N LYS A 46 6.93 3.73 -7.70
CA LYS A 46 8.14 4.30 -8.33
C LYS A 46 8.03 4.48 -9.86
N GLY A 47 7.19 3.67 -10.51
CA GLY A 47 6.97 3.70 -11.95
C GLY A 47 5.78 4.55 -12.40
N LEU A 48 5.16 5.34 -11.51
CA LEU A 48 4.04 6.20 -11.90
C LEU A 48 4.49 7.27 -12.89
N GLU A 49 3.69 7.48 -13.92
CA GLU A 49 3.94 8.48 -14.95
C GLU A 49 3.63 9.90 -14.45
N LEU A 50 4.34 10.86 -15.01
CA LEU A 50 4.19 12.28 -14.70
C LEU A 50 3.86 13.05 -15.98
N GLU A 51 2.99 14.05 -15.84
CA GLU A 51 2.73 15.06 -16.85
C GLU A 51 3.10 16.44 -16.32
N ASN A 52 3.47 17.36 -17.22
CA ASN A 52 3.78 18.73 -16.84
C ASN A 52 2.51 19.57 -16.89
N ILE A 53 2.28 20.35 -15.82
CA ILE A 53 1.21 21.34 -15.75
C ILE A 53 1.78 22.72 -15.48
N ASP A 54 1.14 23.74 -16.03
CA ASP A 54 1.46 25.13 -15.72
C ASP A 54 0.87 25.51 -14.37
N ILE A 55 1.72 26.00 -13.47
CA ILE A 55 1.34 26.48 -12.14
C ILE A 55 1.83 27.91 -11.92
N GLU A 56 1.18 28.62 -10.99
CA GLU A 56 1.61 29.92 -10.51
C GLU A 56 2.11 29.78 -9.06
N THR A 57 3.41 29.99 -8.86
CA THR A 57 4.00 30.05 -7.52
C THR A 57 3.87 31.47 -6.97
N PRO A 58 4.11 31.70 -5.66
CA PRO A 58 4.14 33.05 -5.11
C PRO A 58 5.16 34.00 -5.75
N VAL A 59 6.10 33.48 -6.56
CA VAL A 59 7.17 34.27 -7.21
C VAL A 59 6.95 34.40 -8.72
N SER A 60 6.56 33.31 -9.40
CA SER A 60 6.39 33.29 -10.86
C SER A 60 5.59 32.08 -11.37
N ARG A 61 5.19 32.15 -12.65
CA ARG A 61 4.64 31.00 -13.39
C ARG A 61 5.76 30.04 -13.82
N THR A 62 5.48 28.74 -13.72
CA THR A 62 6.41 27.67 -14.12
C THR A 62 5.65 26.41 -14.50
N SER A 63 6.30 25.55 -15.27
CA SER A 63 5.84 24.18 -15.52
C SER A 63 6.34 23.27 -14.40
N ALA A 64 5.47 22.41 -13.85
CA ALA A 64 5.80 21.48 -12.77
C ALA A 64 5.19 20.08 -13.02
N PRO A 65 5.85 19.00 -12.55
CA PRO A 65 5.34 17.65 -12.71
C PRO A 65 4.16 17.37 -11.78
N GLN A 66 3.15 16.68 -12.31
CA GLN A 66 2.01 16.13 -11.58
C GLN A 66 1.82 14.66 -12.00
N LEU A 67 1.32 13.82 -11.08
CA LEU A 67 0.92 12.45 -11.41
C LEU A 67 -0.10 12.44 -12.55
N SER A 68 0.23 11.75 -13.64
CA SER A 68 -0.65 11.65 -14.80
C SER A 68 -1.72 10.57 -14.62
N GLY A 69 -2.81 10.66 -15.39
CA GLY A 69 -3.82 9.62 -15.49
C GLY A 69 -4.98 9.74 -14.48
N ARG A 70 -5.76 8.66 -14.33
CA ARG A 70 -6.92 8.63 -13.43
C ARG A 70 -6.50 8.30 -12.00
N ASN A 71 -7.35 8.68 -11.05
CA ASN A 71 -7.18 8.34 -9.63
C ASN A 71 -6.93 6.83 -9.46
N MET A 72 -5.90 6.50 -8.67
CA MET A 72 -5.58 5.13 -8.31
C MET A 72 -6.72 4.48 -7.53
N CYS A 73 -6.78 3.15 -7.58
CA CYS A 73 -7.72 2.36 -6.78
C CYS A 73 -6.92 1.40 -5.88
N ILE A 74 -7.22 1.42 -4.58
CA ILE A 74 -6.67 0.50 -3.59
C ILE A 74 -7.76 -0.54 -3.29
N PHE A 75 -7.46 -1.81 -3.54
CA PHE A 75 -8.37 -2.92 -3.19
C PHE A 75 -7.86 -3.65 -1.96
N SER A 76 -8.71 -3.74 -0.95
CA SER A 76 -8.44 -4.47 0.29
C SER A 76 -9.14 -5.83 0.25
N ILE A 77 -8.38 -6.92 0.36
CA ILE A 77 -8.96 -8.25 0.59
C ILE A 77 -9.27 -8.38 2.08
N LEU A 78 -10.55 -8.37 2.42
CA LEU A 78 -11.01 -8.41 3.79
C LEU A 78 -10.76 -9.80 4.40
N ARG A 79 -10.35 -9.90 5.67
CA ARG A 79 -10.17 -8.80 6.64
C ARG A 79 -8.72 -8.31 6.75
N ALA A 80 -7.75 -9.17 6.41
CA ALA A 80 -6.34 -8.92 6.70
C ALA A 80 -5.72 -7.80 5.86
N GLY A 81 -6.24 -7.54 4.65
CA GLY A 81 -5.75 -6.49 3.75
C GLY A 81 -5.92 -5.08 4.29
N GLU A 82 -6.84 -4.87 5.25
CA GLU A 82 -7.23 -3.54 5.71
C GLU A 82 -6.08 -2.77 6.37
N GLY A 83 -5.24 -3.47 7.14
CA GLY A 83 -4.08 -2.84 7.79
C GLY A 83 -3.04 -2.29 6.80
N LEU A 84 -2.95 -2.87 5.60
CA LEU A 84 -2.10 -2.36 4.52
C LEU A 84 -2.83 -1.27 3.73
N ALA A 85 -4.10 -1.48 3.37
CA ALA A 85 -4.87 -0.50 2.62
C ALA A 85 -4.86 0.89 3.27
N GLN A 86 -4.99 0.95 4.60
CA GLN A 86 -4.92 2.21 5.36
C GLN A 86 -3.59 2.95 5.22
N GLY A 87 -2.46 2.23 5.29
CA GLY A 87 -1.15 2.86 5.11
C GLY A 87 -0.93 3.37 3.68
N MET A 88 -1.42 2.64 2.68
CA MET A 88 -1.37 3.12 1.29
C MET A 88 -2.25 4.35 1.06
N LEU A 89 -3.46 4.36 1.62
CA LEU A 89 -4.41 5.45 1.47
C LEU A 89 -3.90 6.75 2.11
N GLU A 90 -3.17 6.66 3.21
CA GLU A 90 -2.52 7.82 3.82
C GLU A 90 -1.44 8.44 2.94
N LEU A 91 -0.74 7.64 2.12
CA LEU A 91 0.23 8.15 1.14
C LEU A 91 -0.46 8.71 -0.11
N ILE A 92 -1.59 8.14 -0.51
CA ILE A 92 -2.32 8.47 -1.75
C ILE A 92 -3.80 8.75 -1.42
N PRO A 93 -4.11 9.89 -0.78
CA PRO A 93 -5.46 10.16 -0.27
C PRO A 93 -6.51 10.35 -1.36
N SER A 94 -6.09 10.62 -2.61
CA SER A 94 -6.99 10.72 -3.77
C SER A 94 -7.40 9.35 -4.32
N ALA A 95 -6.81 8.25 -3.84
CA ALA A 95 -7.14 6.92 -4.29
C ALA A 95 -8.56 6.52 -3.87
N ARG A 96 -9.28 5.84 -4.76
CA ARG A 96 -10.55 5.20 -4.43
C ARG A 96 -10.28 3.90 -3.70
N VAL A 97 -11.12 3.54 -2.75
CA VAL A 97 -10.99 2.30 -1.98
C VAL A 97 -12.10 1.32 -2.38
N GLY A 98 -11.69 0.12 -2.78
CA GLY A 98 -12.57 -1.03 -2.97
C GLY A 98 -12.29 -2.10 -1.92
N HIS A 99 -13.32 -2.84 -1.54
CA HIS A 99 -13.19 -3.96 -0.61
C HIS A 99 -13.68 -5.22 -1.31
N VAL A 100 -12.96 -6.32 -1.13
CA VAL A 100 -13.33 -7.65 -1.64
C VAL A 100 -13.32 -8.61 -0.45
N GLY A 101 -14.45 -9.23 -0.18
CA GLY A 101 -14.61 -10.22 0.88
C GLY A 101 -14.22 -11.60 0.41
N LEU A 102 -13.02 -12.05 0.77
CA LEU A 102 -12.57 -13.42 0.53
C LEU A 102 -12.08 -14.03 1.83
N TYR A 103 -12.43 -15.29 2.08
CA TYR A 103 -11.69 -16.10 3.05
C TYR A 103 -11.21 -17.37 2.36
N ARG A 104 -10.22 -18.01 2.96
CA ARG A 104 -9.73 -19.30 2.51
C ARG A 104 -10.43 -20.37 3.34
N ASP A 105 -11.14 -21.29 2.71
CA ASP A 105 -11.68 -22.47 3.36
C ASP A 105 -10.52 -23.25 4.02
N GLU A 106 -10.71 -23.73 5.24
CA GLU A 106 -9.63 -24.37 6.00
C GLU A 106 -9.41 -25.84 5.58
N ASP A 107 -10.40 -26.48 4.96
CA ASP A 107 -10.37 -27.88 4.57
C ASP A 107 -9.85 -28.09 3.14
N ASP A 108 -10.41 -27.37 2.16
CA ASP A 108 -10.04 -27.51 0.73
C ASP A 108 -9.10 -26.42 0.21
N LEU A 109 -8.85 -25.38 1.02
CA LEU A 109 -7.99 -24.24 0.73
C LEU A 109 -8.46 -23.34 -0.42
N HIS A 110 -9.72 -23.46 -0.84
CA HIS A 110 -10.30 -22.62 -1.88
C HIS A 110 -10.69 -21.23 -1.35
N ALA A 111 -10.66 -20.25 -2.25
CA ALA A 111 -11.13 -18.91 -1.93
C ALA A 111 -12.65 -18.87 -2.04
N VAL A 112 -13.31 -18.45 -0.96
CA VAL A 112 -14.76 -18.26 -0.90
C VAL A 112 -15.06 -16.78 -0.83
N GLU A 113 -15.80 -16.30 -1.82
CA GLU A 113 -16.27 -14.92 -1.93
C GLU A 113 -17.54 -14.71 -1.10
N TYR A 114 -17.58 -13.60 -0.36
CA TYR A 114 -18.73 -13.23 0.47
C TYR A 114 -19.13 -11.75 0.35
N TYR A 115 -18.33 -10.91 -0.32
CA TYR A 115 -18.61 -9.49 -0.52
C TYR A 115 -17.85 -8.92 -1.72
#